data_AF-D1PG37-F1
#
_entry.id   AF-D1PG37-F1
#
_cell.length_a   1.000
_cell.length_b   1.000
_cell.length_c   1.000
_cell.angle_alpha   90.00
_cell.angle_beta   90.00
_cell.angle_gamma   90.00
#
_symmetry.space_group_name_H-M   'P 1'
#
loop_
_entity.id
_entity.type
_entity.pdbx_description
1 polymer ?
#
loop_
_entity_poly.entity_id
_entity_poly.type
_entity_poly.pdbx_seq_one_letter_code
_entity_poly.pdbx_strand_id
1 'polypeptide(L)'
;MEMDEVFKNLPLAEQKKMLDHLAKLPDVRFLSSEEREKYDESIKAVDDYYSGLYGSYVEGEEKGMAKGMAKEKLDTAYRLLSMGLSEAQVSTATELPLEEIQKMRK
;
A
#
# COMPACT_ATOMS: atom_id res chain seq x y z
N MET A 1 -16.32 -1.17 -23.83
CA MET A 1 -17.69 -0.80 -24.20
C MET A 1 -18.02 0.41 -23.34
N GLU A 2 -18.29 1.55 -23.96
CA GLU A 2 -18.58 2.78 -23.24
C GLU A 2 -19.87 2.59 -22.43
N MET A 3 -19.96 3.13 -21.20
CA MET A 3 -21.17 2.99 -20.36
C MET A 3 -22.43 3.49 -21.05
N ASP A 4 -22.28 4.47 -21.95
CA ASP A 4 -23.34 5.01 -22.79
C ASP A 4 -23.87 3.99 -23.82
N GLU A 5 -23.00 3.18 -24.42
CA GLU A 5 -23.40 2.10 -25.33
C GLU A 5 -24.15 0.99 -24.58
N VAL A 6 -23.68 0.64 -23.38
CA VAL A 6 -24.35 -0.37 -22.53
C VAL A 6 -25.75 0.09 -22.15
N PHE A 7 -25.90 1.36 -21.75
CA PHE A 7 -27.19 1.92 -21.36
C PHE A 7 -28.19 1.96 -22.52
N LYS A 8 -27.76 2.40 -23.72
CA LYS A 8 -28.61 2.48 -24.91
C LYS A 8 -29.11 1.12 -25.40
N ASN A 9 -28.38 0.05 -25.13
CA ASN A 9 -28.73 -1.31 -25.51
C ASN A 9 -29.66 -2.03 -24.51
N LEU A 10 -29.95 -1.43 -23.35
CA LEU A 10 -30.93 -1.98 -22.40
C LEU A 10 -32.36 -1.83 -22.92
N PRO A 11 -33.30 -2.72 -22.55
CA PRO A 11 -34.69 -2.49 -22.85
C PRO A 11 -35.21 -1.22 -22.15
N LEU A 12 -36.21 -0.57 -22.77
CA LEU A 12 -36.75 0.72 -22.33
C LEU A 12 -37.22 0.73 -20.86
N ALA A 13 -37.73 -0.39 -20.36
CA ALA A 13 -38.19 -0.50 -18.98
C ALA A 13 -37.02 -0.41 -17.98
N GLU A 14 -35.89 -1.02 -18.31
CA GLU A 14 -34.65 -1.01 -17.53
C GLU A 14 -33.96 0.36 -17.59
N GLN A 15 -33.92 0.99 -18.77
CA GLN A 15 -33.45 2.37 -18.92
C GLN A 15 -34.26 3.33 -18.05
N LYS A 16 -35.59 3.22 -18.08
CA LYS A 16 -36.48 4.06 -17.27
C LYS A 16 -36.26 3.83 -15.77
N LYS A 17 -36.13 2.58 -15.31
CA LYS A 17 -35.84 2.26 -13.91
C LYS A 17 -34.52 2.89 -13.44
N MET A 18 -33.47 2.84 -14.27
CA MET A 18 -32.18 3.47 -13.95
C MET A 18 -32.30 4.99 -13.88
N LEU A 19 -32.98 5.63 -14.84
CA LEU A 19 -33.20 7.08 -14.83
C LEU A 19 -34.04 7.53 -13.64
N ASP A 20 -35.12 6.80 -13.31
CA ASP A 20 -35.97 7.07 -12.15
C ASP A 20 -35.18 6.92 -10.83
N HIS A 21 -34.18 6.04 -10.80
CA HIS A 21 -33.29 5.90 -9.65
C HIS A 21 -32.29 7.05 -9.57
N LEU A 22 -31.64 7.41 -10.68
CA LEU A 22 -30.71 8.55 -10.76
C LEU A 22 -31.40 9.87 -10.41
N ALA A 23 -32.64 10.07 -10.84
CA ALA A 23 -33.43 11.25 -10.53
C ALA A 23 -33.77 11.38 -9.03
N LYS A 24 -33.70 10.29 -8.26
CA LYS A 24 -33.88 10.31 -6.80
C LYS A 24 -32.58 10.61 -6.05
N LEU A 25 -31.44 10.53 -6.71
CA LEU A 25 -30.16 10.90 -6.08
C LEU A 25 -30.12 12.42 -5.93
N PRO A 26 -29.83 12.94 -4.72
CA PRO A 26 -29.60 14.36 -4.56
C PRO A 26 -28.36 14.76 -5.35
N ASP A 27 -28.53 15.67 -6.31
CA ASP A 27 -27.39 16.30 -6.98
C ASP A 27 -26.69 17.21 -5.96
N VAL A 28 -25.37 17.07 -5.86
CA VAL A 28 -24.54 17.88 -4.95
C VAL A 28 -24.77 19.38 -5.14
N ARG A 29 -25.16 19.81 -6.34
CA ARG A 29 -25.48 21.22 -6.65
C ARG A 29 -26.76 21.73 -5.99
N PHE A 30 -27.66 20.84 -5.59
CA PHE A 30 -28.92 21.19 -4.93
C PHE A 30 -28.87 21.00 -3.41
N LEU A 31 -27.74 20.54 -2.86
CA LEU A 31 -27.54 20.48 -1.42
C LEU A 31 -27.48 21.89 -0.82
N SER A 32 -28.04 22.02 0.39
CA SER A 32 -27.76 23.19 1.22
C SER A 32 -26.28 23.24 1.60
N SER A 33 -25.81 24.40 2.07
CA SER A 33 -24.43 24.54 2.53
C SER A 33 -24.06 23.54 3.63
N GLU A 34 -24.97 23.29 4.58
CA GLU A 34 -24.75 22.34 5.68
C GLU A 34 -24.68 20.88 5.18
N GLU A 35 -25.56 20.49 4.27
CA GLU A 35 -25.53 19.14 3.69
C GLU A 35 -24.28 18.92 2.83
N ARG A 36 -23.85 19.95 2.11
CA ARG A 36 -22.63 19.91 1.31
C ARG A 36 -21.38 19.81 2.18
N GLU A 37 -21.32 20.55 3.29
CA GLU A 37 -20.23 20.44 4.26
C GLU A 37 -20.12 19.01 4.80
N LYS A 38 -21.25 18.41 5.23
CA LYS A 38 -21.29 17.01 5.69
C LYS A 38 -20.85 16.02 4.60
N TYR A 39 -21.26 16.26 3.35
CA TYR A 39 -20.85 15.43 2.21
C TYR A 39 -19.33 15.51 1.98
N ASP A 40 -18.77 16.73 1.95
CA ASP A 40 -17.34 16.94 1.74
C ASP A 40 -16.51 16.37 2.93
N GLU A 41 -16.99 16.51 4.16
CA GLU A 41 -16.39 15.88 5.35
C GLU A 41 -16.43 14.35 5.26
N SER A 42 -17.52 13.76 4.77
CA SER A 42 -17.62 12.32 4.61
C SER A 42 -16.60 11.78 3.60
N ILE A 43 -16.36 12.50 2.50
CA ILE A 43 -15.34 12.15 1.51
C ILE A 43 -13.96 12.22 2.15
N LYS A 44 -13.65 13.29 2.88
CA LYS A 44 -12.36 13.44 3.57
C LYS A 44 -12.12 12.32 4.59
N ALA A 45 -13.13 11.97 5.38
CA ALA A 45 -13.01 10.88 6.36
C ALA A 45 -12.68 9.54 5.70
N VAL A 46 -13.27 9.27 4.53
CA VAL A 46 -12.97 8.06 3.74
C VAL A 46 -11.55 8.12 3.18
N ASP A 47 -11.14 9.27 2.62
CA ASP A 47 -9.80 9.47 2.08
C ASP A 47 -8.72 9.33 3.15
N ASP A 48 -8.91 9.93 4.33
CA ASP A 48 -8.01 9.83 5.48
C ASP A 48 -7.87 8.37 5.95
N TYR A 49 -8.98 7.63 6.00
CA TYR A 49 -8.99 6.23 6.39
C TYR A 49 -8.16 5.37 5.42
N TYR A 50 -8.40 5.48 4.12
CA TYR A 50 -7.67 4.71 3.12
C TYR A 50 -6.21 5.13 3.02
N SER A 51 -5.93 6.44 3.13
CA SER A 51 -4.56 6.97 3.15
C SER A 51 -3.79 6.46 4.36
N GLY A 52 -4.39 6.42 5.55
CA GLY A 52 -3.76 5.87 6.75
C GLY A 52 -3.45 4.37 6.64
N LEU A 53 -4.38 3.58 6.09
CA LEU A 53 -4.16 2.16 5.82
C LEU A 53 -3.03 1.93 4.81
N TYR A 54 -3.05 2.67 3.70
CA TYR A 54 -2.03 2.54 2.66
C TYR A 54 -0.65 2.96 3.18
N GLY A 55 -0.56 4.07 3.92
CA GLY A 55 0.68 4.51 4.55
C GLY A 55 1.26 3.44 5.49
N SER A 56 0.40 2.81 6.30
CA SER A 56 0.82 1.74 7.22
C SER A 56 1.32 0.49 6.47
N TYR A 57 0.70 0.15 5.35
CA TYR A 57 1.14 -0.96 4.50
C TYR A 57 2.52 -0.69 3.90
N VAL A 58 2.72 0.47 3.29
CA VAL A 58 4.01 0.85 2.67
C VAL A 58 5.12 0.88 3.71
N GLU A 59 4.89 1.54 4.85
CA GLU A 59 5.87 1.58 5.94
C GLU A 59 6.20 0.17 6.47
N GLY A 60 5.19 -0.69 6.54
CA GLY A 60 5.34 -2.10 6.90
C GLY A 60 6.22 -2.88 5.92
N GLU A 61 6.00 -2.72 4.62
CA GLU A 61 6.81 -3.36 3.58
C GLU A 61 8.26 -2.87 3.60
N GLU A 62 8.49 -1.56 3.69
CA GLU A 62 9.84 -0.98 3.76
C GLU A 62 10.62 -1.50 4.99
N LYS A 63 9.98 -1.47 6.17
CA LYS A 63 10.57 -2.03 7.40
C LYS A 63 10.81 -3.53 7.28
N GLY A 64 9.88 -4.26 6.66
CA GLY A 64 10.00 -5.70 6.43
C GLY A 64 11.20 -6.04 5.53
N MET A 65 11.33 -5.34 4.40
CA MET A 65 12.44 -5.49 3.46
C MET A 65 13.78 -5.15 4.11
N ALA A 66 13.87 -4.05 4.86
CA ALA A 66 15.09 -3.67 5.58
C ALA A 66 15.51 -4.75 6.60
N LYS A 67 14.56 -5.27 7.39
CA LYS A 67 14.81 -6.37 8.33
C LYS A 67 15.24 -7.65 7.61
N GLY A 68 14.61 -7.96 6.48
CA GLY A 68 14.94 -9.12 5.65
C GLY A 68 16.36 -9.05 5.10
N MET A 69 16.75 -7.91 4.52
CA MET A 69 18.10 -7.69 4.01
C MET A 69 19.15 -7.75 5.12
N ALA A 70 18.88 -7.14 6.28
CA ALA A 70 19.80 -7.22 7.42
C ALA A 70 19.99 -8.67 7.90
N LYS A 71 18.90 -9.45 7.98
CA LYS A 71 18.97 -10.86 8.34
C LYS A 71 19.75 -11.68 7.29
N GLU A 72 19.52 -11.44 6.01
CA GLU A 72 20.22 -12.13 4.92
C GLU A 72 21.73 -11.86 4.96
N LYS A 73 22.15 -10.61 5.21
CA LYS A 73 23.57 -10.26 5.40
C LYS A 73 24.22 -11.05 6.54
N LEU A 74 23.52 -11.19 7.67
CA LEU A 74 23.99 -11.97 8.82
C LEU A 74 24.08 -13.47 8.49
N ASP A 75 23.04 -14.04 7.88
CA ASP A 75 23.01 -15.46 7.49
C ASP A 75 24.13 -15.76 6.47
N THR A 76 24.37 -14.84 5.52
CA THR A 76 25.48 -14.91 4.59
C THR A 76 26.83 -14.82 5.29
N ALA A 77 27.00 -13.94 6.28
CA ALA A 77 28.22 -13.88 7.07
C ALA A 77 28.54 -15.21 7.78
N TYR A 78 27.54 -15.83 8.44
CA TYR A 78 27.70 -17.14 9.08
C TYR A 78 28.11 -18.23 8.08
N ARG A 79 27.50 -18.26 6.88
CA ARG A 79 27.87 -19.22 5.82
C ARG A 79 29.31 -19.02 5.35
N LEU A 80 29.74 -17.78 5.14
CA LEU A 80 31.10 -17.50 4.68
C LEU A 80 32.15 -17.84 5.75
N LEU A 81 31.86 -17.54 7.01
CA LEU A 81 32.72 -17.94 8.14
C LEU A 81 32.83 -19.46 8.25
N SER A 82 31.73 -20.20 8.10
CA SER A 82 31.75 -21.67 8.16
C SER A 82 32.48 -22.31 6.99
N MET A 83 32.56 -21.62 5.85
CA MET A 83 33.41 -21.99 4.70
C MET A 83 34.90 -21.67 4.91
N GLY A 84 35.27 -21.04 6.04
CA GLY A 84 36.67 -20.77 6.41
C GLY A 84 37.23 -19.47 5.84
N LEU A 85 36.39 -18.55 5.35
CA LEU A 85 36.85 -17.23 4.92
C LEU A 85 37.29 -16.39 6.14
N SER A 86 38.26 -15.50 5.91
CA SER A 86 38.72 -14.57 6.95
C SER A 86 37.65 -13.51 7.27
N GLU A 87 37.65 -13.03 8.52
CA GLU A 87 36.71 -12.02 9.00
C GLU A 87 36.71 -10.74 8.15
N ALA A 88 37.89 -10.32 7.67
CA ALA A 88 38.03 -9.17 6.76
C ALA A 88 37.36 -9.39 5.40
N GLN A 89 37.47 -10.60 4.83
CA GLN A 89 36.79 -10.95 3.58
C GLN A 89 35.27 -11.02 3.77
N VAL A 90 34.80 -11.57 4.89
CA VAL A 90 33.38 -11.66 5.22
C VAL A 90 32.78 -10.27 5.43
N SER A 91 33.47 -9.41 6.19
CA SER A 91 33.06 -8.01 6.39
C SER A 91 32.92 -7.27 5.06
N THR A 92 33.89 -7.45 4.15
CA THR A 92 33.84 -6.85 2.81
C THR A 92 32.68 -7.39 1.97
N ALA A 93 32.46 -8.71 1.98
CA ALA A 93 31.43 -9.36 1.15
C ALA A 93 29.99 -9.10 1.60
N THR A 94 29.78 -8.87 2.90
CA THR A 94 28.45 -8.65 3.50
C THR A 94 28.16 -7.19 3.82
N GLU A 95 29.18 -6.33 3.68
CA GLU A 95 29.16 -4.91 4.07
C GLU A 95 28.81 -4.72 5.56
N LEU A 96 29.04 -5.74 6.39
CA LEU A 96 28.88 -5.67 7.83
C LEU A 96 30.17 -5.17 8.48
N PRO A 97 30.11 -4.38 9.56
CA PRO A 97 31.29 -3.95 10.30
C PRO A 97 32.14 -5.11 10.77
N LEU A 98 33.46 -4.95 10.74
CA LEU A 98 34.38 -6.02 11.13
C LEU A 98 34.18 -6.45 12.60
N GLU A 99 33.85 -5.49 13.47
CA GLU A 99 33.54 -5.74 14.88
C GLU A 99 32.28 -6.59 15.07
N GLU A 100 31.31 -6.52 14.15
CA GLU A 100 30.13 -7.38 14.18
C GLU A 100 30.48 -8.80 13.77
N ILE A 101 31.24 -8.97 12.68
CA ILE A 101 31.72 -10.27 12.22
C ILE A 101 32.55 -10.98 13.30
N GLN A 102 33.43 -10.25 14.00
CA GLN A 102 34.24 -10.78 15.10
C GLN A 102 33.41 -11.34 16.27
N LYS A 103 32.24 -10.76 16.53
CA LYS A 103 31.33 -11.26 17.59
C LYS A 103 30.65 -12.57 17.22
N MET A 104 30.53 -12.89 15.93
CA MET A 104 29.86 -14.10 15.43
C MET A 104 30.69 -15.38 15.58
N ARG A 105 32.00 -15.26 15.86
CA ARG A 105 32.93 -16.39 15.98
C ARG A 105 33.06 -16.94 17.41
N LYS A 106 32.25 -16.43 18.35
CA LYS A 106 32.14 -16.97 19.71
C LYS A 106 31.26 -18.21 19.74
#